data_AF-A0A921MBK2-F1
#
_entry.id   AF-A0A921MBK2-F1
#
_cell.length_a   1.000
_cell.length_b   1.000
_cell.length_c   1.000
_cell.angle_alpha   90.00
_cell.angle_beta   90.00
_cell.angle_gamma   90.00
#
_symmetry.space_group_name_H-M   'P 1'
#
loop_
_entity.id
_entity.type
_entity.pdbx_description
1 polymer ?
#
loop_
_entity_poly.entity_id
_entity_poly.type
_entity_poly.pdbx_seq_one_letter_code
_entity_poly.pdbx_strand_id
1 'polypeptide(L)'
;MTSEQSGDRDRTAGGAGAGHSGEGHSRVRRERELASLYATARAITALDEVDTVLASIVQHAHELLGADVTYLSVYDETDGHLRLRGVEGAVSATFAHAHVPPDIGVAGRILATGAPFWVSDYLGDATLKRDPGFDAAAAGEGLAAMLGVPLRDKAGVFGALFVAERFSRSFAVEEVALLSAFADHAAIAIVNARLYDESRRALAEVRQAYETMERSSQVHEALTRVVLHGGGAAEVAALLVEELGGRVTVVDRQGEPTVVRQGPRGAAPLESDRMRRAILDSRANGRSVIVEPEAASGAGQVTGPEAGPGFEPSTWHCVTALLAGDSSLGALVLSQSAEPATSARQTLERAAQILALLTLKQDAVVEAEERVRGELVAEFILASRPYPDELLARAEARGLDPLRLSVVLVAECPSIRAAELGRRLDPLARERGGIAGDFEGSALMLVSADDADAVAREVHATLQAALRSPVLVVAAPVAEAAVGFRESLTVAQRCGRVLRALGVEDRGTSTTRWGMYSLVFDPHRSGELQDFISDRLGPLIEYDARRRTDLVATVDRYFDCGRVLTRTAEELHVHMNTLVKRLDRVDAILGGQWREQPRALEIEVAARLHRLAREVV
;
A
#
# COMPACT_ATOMS: atom_id res chain seq x y z
N MET A 1 -34.34 89.47 -37.55
CA MET A 1 -34.29 90.28 -38.77
C MET A 1 -34.37 89.32 -39.94
N THR A 2 -35.56 89.27 -40.57
CA THR A 2 -35.81 89.46 -42.02
C THR A 2 -35.35 88.29 -42.89
N SER A 3 -36.10 87.75 -43.84
CA SER A 3 -37.46 87.92 -44.35
C SER A 3 -37.54 86.88 -45.51
N GLU A 4 -38.65 86.17 -45.65
CA GLU A 4 -39.54 86.19 -46.85
C GLU A 4 -38.90 85.69 -48.16
N GLN A 5 -39.34 84.56 -48.72
CA GLN A 5 -40.61 84.30 -49.45
C GLN A 5 -40.48 84.53 -50.97
N SER A 6 -41.27 83.69 -51.67
CA SER A 6 -41.75 83.81 -53.07
C SER A 6 -40.81 83.21 -54.12
N GLY A 7 -41.20 82.16 -54.86
CA GLY A 7 -42.32 82.10 -55.82
C GLY A 7 -41.67 82.09 -57.23
N ASP A 8 -42.13 81.47 -58.32
CA ASP A 8 -43.36 80.80 -58.72
C ASP A 8 -43.06 80.05 -60.05
N ARG A 9 -43.87 79.04 -60.33
CA ARG A 9 -44.25 78.35 -61.59
C ARG A 9 -43.50 78.48 -62.94
N ASP A 10 -43.41 77.28 -63.54
CA ASP A 10 -43.91 76.84 -64.86
C ASP A 10 -42.93 76.51 -66.02
N ARG A 11 -43.17 75.28 -66.51
CA ARG A 11 -43.14 74.80 -67.90
C ARG A 11 -41.83 74.38 -68.61
N THR A 12 -41.80 73.05 -68.76
CA THR A 12 -41.65 72.25 -70.00
C THR A 12 -40.27 72.06 -70.64
N ALA A 13 -39.83 70.80 -70.51
CA ALA A 13 -39.38 69.89 -71.57
C ALA A 13 -38.04 70.15 -72.28
N GLY A 14 -37.09 69.23 -72.06
CA GLY A 14 -36.11 68.82 -73.07
C GLY A 14 -34.74 68.38 -72.51
N GLY A 15 -34.43 67.08 -72.63
CA GLY A 15 -33.07 66.52 -72.50
C GLY A 15 -32.80 65.89 -71.13
N ALA A 16 -33.13 64.62 -70.86
CA ALA A 16 -32.51 63.40 -71.39
C ALA A 16 -30.96 63.37 -71.28
N GLY A 17 -30.48 62.59 -70.31
CA GLY A 17 -29.17 61.93 -70.39
C GLY A 17 -28.15 62.27 -69.30
N ALA A 18 -28.24 61.59 -68.14
CA ALA A 18 -27.11 61.06 -67.36
C ALA A 18 -27.58 60.77 -65.92
N GLY A 19 -27.88 59.51 -65.59
CA GLY A 19 -28.26 59.15 -64.22
C GLY A 19 -28.37 57.67 -63.88
N HIS A 20 -28.33 56.76 -64.86
CA HIS A 20 -28.60 55.33 -64.61
C HIS A 20 -27.38 54.42 -64.43
N SER A 21 -26.16 54.96 -64.42
CA SER A 21 -24.93 54.13 -64.30
C SER A 21 -24.43 53.96 -62.85
N GLY A 22 -25.00 54.68 -61.87
CA GLY A 22 -24.55 54.68 -60.47
C GLY A 22 -25.26 53.70 -59.53
N GLU A 23 -26.54 53.38 -59.78
CA GLU A 23 -27.36 52.58 -58.85
C GLU A 23 -27.05 51.07 -58.91
N GLY A 24 -26.78 50.53 -60.11
CA GLY A 24 -26.43 49.12 -60.31
C GLY A 24 -25.13 48.70 -59.60
N HIS A 25 -24.13 49.58 -59.58
CA HIS A 25 -22.85 49.34 -58.89
C HIS A 25 -23.01 49.33 -57.36
N SER A 26 -23.94 50.12 -56.81
CA SER A 26 -24.23 50.11 -55.36
C SER A 26 -24.98 48.86 -54.90
N ARG A 27 -25.89 48.34 -55.74
CA ARG A 27 -26.69 47.15 -55.45
C ARG A 27 -25.84 45.87 -55.47
N VAL A 28 -24.98 45.72 -56.48
CA VAL A 28 -24.03 44.60 -56.57
C VAL A 28 -22.99 44.65 -55.44
N ARG A 29 -22.55 45.85 -55.04
CA ARG A 29 -21.65 46.02 -53.88
C ARG A 29 -22.33 45.63 -52.56
N ARG A 30 -23.61 45.97 -52.39
CA ARG A 30 -24.42 45.63 -51.21
C ARG A 30 -24.70 44.13 -51.12
N GLU A 31 -24.98 43.48 -52.24
CA GLU A 31 -25.17 42.02 -52.32
C GLU A 31 -23.88 41.26 -52.00
N ARG A 32 -22.71 41.75 -52.45
CA ARG A 32 -21.39 41.18 -52.09
C ARG A 32 -21.05 41.33 -50.60
N GLU A 33 -21.33 42.49 -50.01
CA GLU A 33 -21.18 42.71 -48.56
C GLU A 33 -22.08 41.77 -47.75
N LEU A 34 -23.32 41.56 -48.20
CA LEU A 34 -24.26 40.65 -47.53
C LEU A 34 -23.83 39.18 -47.67
N ALA A 35 -23.36 38.74 -48.84
CA ALA A 35 -22.87 37.38 -49.03
C ALA A 35 -21.64 37.06 -48.15
N SER A 36 -20.71 38.01 -48.03
CA SER A 36 -19.57 37.94 -47.11
C SER A 36 -20.02 37.83 -45.65
N LEU A 37 -20.96 38.68 -45.21
CA LEU A 37 -21.52 38.64 -43.86
C LEU A 37 -22.29 37.34 -43.56
N TYR A 38 -23.05 36.82 -44.53
CA TYR A 38 -23.74 35.53 -44.38
C TYR A 38 -22.76 34.36 -44.27
N ALA A 39 -21.65 34.38 -45.02
CA ALA A 39 -20.60 33.37 -44.91
C ALA A 39 -19.92 33.42 -43.53
N THR A 40 -19.60 34.61 -43.00
CA THR A 40 -19.02 34.75 -41.65
C THR A 40 -19.99 34.32 -40.55
N ALA A 41 -21.26 34.73 -40.63
CA ALA A 41 -22.27 34.39 -39.64
C ALA A 41 -22.57 32.89 -39.60
N ARG A 42 -22.58 32.22 -40.76
CA ARG A 42 -22.86 30.77 -40.86
C ARG A 42 -21.66 29.92 -40.41
N ALA A 43 -20.43 30.38 -40.68
CA ALA A 43 -19.20 29.74 -40.20
C ALA A 43 -19.07 29.76 -38.66
N ILE A 44 -19.71 30.72 -37.99
CA ILE A 44 -19.76 30.79 -36.52
C ILE A 44 -20.81 29.82 -35.94
N THR A 45 -21.85 29.47 -36.71
CA THR A 45 -22.97 28.65 -36.22
C THR A 45 -22.93 27.17 -36.60
N ALA A 46 -22.17 26.77 -37.62
CA ALA A 46 -22.13 25.38 -38.10
C ALA A 46 -20.93 24.61 -37.53
N LEU A 47 -21.05 24.18 -36.28
CA LEU A 47 -19.99 23.51 -35.52
C LEU A 47 -19.63 22.08 -36.00
N ASP A 48 -20.32 21.51 -36.98
CA ASP A 48 -20.06 20.13 -37.47
C ASP A 48 -19.96 19.97 -39.00
N GLU A 49 -20.02 21.04 -39.81
CA GLU A 49 -20.07 20.91 -41.28
C GLU A 49 -19.15 21.91 -42.02
N VAL A 50 -17.87 21.90 -41.65
CA VAL A 50 -16.84 22.74 -42.29
C VAL A 50 -16.77 22.48 -43.79
N ASP A 51 -16.85 21.21 -44.20
CA ASP A 51 -16.81 20.84 -45.60
C ASP A 51 -18.03 21.37 -46.38
N THR A 52 -19.22 21.45 -45.75
CA THR A 52 -20.42 22.08 -46.35
C THR A 52 -20.22 23.59 -46.55
N VAL A 53 -19.60 24.26 -45.57
CA VAL A 53 -19.28 25.71 -45.68
C VAL A 53 -18.25 25.96 -46.78
N LEU A 54 -17.21 25.13 -46.87
CA LEU A 54 -16.20 25.22 -47.93
C LEU A 54 -16.78 24.94 -49.31
N ALA A 55 -17.63 23.92 -49.45
CA ALA A 55 -18.34 23.64 -50.70
C ALA A 55 -19.19 24.84 -51.14
N SER A 56 -19.94 25.44 -50.20
CA SER A 56 -20.70 26.66 -50.47
C SER A 56 -19.80 27.84 -50.90
N ILE A 57 -18.63 28.02 -50.29
CA ILE A 57 -17.70 29.10 -50.68
C ILE A 57 -17.17 28.86 -52.10
N VAL A 58 -16.78 27.63 -52.42
CA VAL A 58 -16.29 27.23 -53.75
C VAL A 58 -17.38 27.44 -54.80
N GLN A 59 -18.63 27.05 -54.51
CA GLN A 59 -19.77 27.23 -55.42
C GLN A 59 -20.06 28.71 -55.70
N HIS A 60 -20.12 29.57 -54.67
CA HIS A 60 -20.39 31.00 -54.91
C HIS A 60 -19.22 31.70 -55.62
N ALA A 61 -17.98 31.29 -55.37
CA ALA A 61 -16.83 31.79 -56.12
C ALA A 61 -16.92 31.38 -57.60
N HIS A 62 -17.30 30.13 -57.88
CA HIS A 62 -17.54 29.63 -59.24
C HIS A 62 -18.61 30.46 -59.97
N GLU A 63 -19.78 30.65 -59.36
CA GLU A 63 -20.90 31.39 -59.96
C GLU A 63 -20.60 32.87 -60.17
N LEU A 64 -19.92 33.53 -59.22
CA LEU A 64 -19.66 34.98 -59.29
C LEU A 64 -18.50 35.36 -60.19
N LEU A 65 -17.49 34.49 -60.33
CA LEU A 65 -16.40 34.70 -61.28
C LEU A 65 -16.74 34.16 -62.69
N GLY A 66 -17.77 33.31 -62.81
CA GLY A 66 -18.17 32.72 -64.09
C GLY A 66 -17.09 31.83 -64.70
N ALA A 67 -16.33 31.13 -63.86
CA ALA A 67 -15.21 30.30 -64.29
C ALA A 67 -15.65 28.89 -64.68
N ASP A 68 -14.93 28.20 -65.57
CA ASP A 68 -15.24 26.81 -65.93
C ASP A 68 -15.07 25.83 -64.77
N VAL A 69 -14.04 26.03 -63.93
CA VAL A 69 -13.73 25.17 -62.77
C VAL A 69 -13.28 26.02 -61.59
N THR A 70 -13.73 25.70 -60.38
CA THR A 70 -13.27 26.34 -59.13
C THR A 70 -13.02 25.26 -58.09
N TYR A 71 -11.91 25.33 -57.37
CA TYR A 71 -11.59 24.33 -56.36
C TYR A 71 -10.74 24.90 -55.24
N LEU A 72 -10.84 24.28 -54.08
CA LEU A 72 -10.08 24.63 -52.89
C LEU A 72 -9.21 23.45 -52.47
N SER A 73 -7.92 23.73 -52.24
CA SER A 73 -6.98 22.75 -51.70
C SER A 73 -6.39 23.21 -50.37
N VAL A 74 -6.21 22.26 -49.46
CA VAL A 74 -5.60 22.48 -48.15
C VAL A 74 -4.41 21.55 -48.02
N TYR A 75 -3.33 22.06 -47.44
CA TYR A 75 -2.14 21.29 -47.14
C TYR A 75 -2.44 20.31 -46.01
N ASP A 76 -2.17 19.03 -46.27
CA ASP A 76 -2.26 17.97 -45.27
C ASP A 76 -0.86 17.65 -44.74
N GLU A 77 -0.65 17.87 -43.44
CA GLU A 77 0.65 17.68 -42.79
C GLU A 77 1.04 16.21 -42.66
N THR A 78 0.08 15.27 -42.69
CA THR A 78 0.39 13.84 -42.51
C THR A 78 1.06 13.24 -43.74
N ASP A 79 0.58 13.63 -44.93
CA ASP A 79 1.00 13.04 -46.19
C ASP A 79 1.86 14.00 -47.02
N GLY A 80 1.97 15.28 -46.62
CA GLY A 80 2.82 16.27 -47.27
C GLY A 80 2.30 16.75 -48.63
N HIS A 81 1.01 16.58 -48.92
CA HIS A 81 0.37 16.92 -50.19
C HIS A 81 -0.77 17.92 -50.02
N LEU A 82 -1.10 18.64 -51.10
CA LEU A 82 -2.33 19.42 -51.18
C LEU A 82 -3.52 18.50 -51.51
N ARG A 83 -4.54 18.54 -50.65
CA ARG A 83 -5.77 17.77 -50.84
C ARG A 83 -6.93 18.69 -51.21
N LEU A 84 -7.69 18.31 -52.22
CA LEU A 84 -8.95 18.97 -52.55
C LEU A 84 -9.94 18.84 -51.38
N ARG A 85 -10.53 19.97 -50.95
CA ARG A 85 -11.58 20.01 -49.93
C ARG A 85 -12.91 20.55 -50.47
N GLY A 86 -12.92 21.06 -51.70
CA GLY A 86 -14.13 21.44 -52.43
C GLY A 86 -13.81 21.68 -53.90
N VAL A 87 -14.76 21.37 -54.79
CA VAL A 87 -14.64 21.54 -56.23
C VAL A 87 -16.01 21.78 -56.86
N GLU A 88 -16.07 22.67 -57.85
CA GLU A 88 -17.24 22.97 -58.66
C GLU A 88 -16.82 23.11 -60.13
N GLY A 89 -17.66 22.65 -61.06
CA GLY A 89 -17.43 22.75 -62.52
C GLY A 89 -16.47 21.71 -63.14
N ALA A 90 -15.82 20.87 -62.32
CA ALA A 90 -14.96 19.79 -62.81
C ALA A 90 -15.74 18.65 -63.46
N VAL A 91 -15.27 18.18 -64.62
CA VAL A 91 -15.91 17.10 -65.41
C VAL A 91 -15.18 15.76 -65.24
N SER A 92 -13.88 15.80 -64.93
CA SER A 92 -13.03 14.63 -64.74
C SER A 92 -12.93 14.21 -63.27
N ALA A 93 -13.31 12.95 -63.00
CA ALA A 93 -13.12 12.32 -61.69
C ALA A 93 -11.63 12.23 -61.29
N THR A 94 -10.71 12.17 -62.27
CA THR A 94 -9.26 12.15 -62.02
C THR A 94 -8.77 13.47 -61.46
N PHE A 95 -9.35 14.60 -61.89
CA PHE A 95 -9.00 15.92 -61.37
C PHE A 95 -9.54 16.13 -59.95
N ALA A 96 -10.77 15.69 -59.69
CA ALA A 96 -11.40 15.80 -58.37
C ALA A 96 -10.66 15.02 -57.25
N HIS A 97 -9.89 13.99 -57.60
CA HIS A 97 -9.11 13.16 -56.66
C HIS A 97 -7.59 13.33 -56.82
N ALA A 98 -7.13 14.37 -57.52
CA ALA A 98 -5.71 14.58 -57.73
C ALA A 98 -5.00 14.96 -56.41
N HIS A 99 -3.86 14.31 -56.16
CA HIS A 99 -2.94 14.67 -55.08
C HIS A 99 -1.75 15.41 -55.67
N VAL A 100 -1.54 16.67 -55.26
CA VAL A 100 -0.50 17.52 -55.84
C VAL A 100 0.56 17.81 -54.78
N PRO A 101 1.85 17.56 -55.06
CA PRO A 101 2.91 18.02 -54.18
C PRO A 101 2.87 19.56 -54.02
N PRO A 102 3.18 20.10 -52.84
CA PRO A 102 2.95 21.50 -52.50
C PRO A 102 3.82 22.48 -53.29
N ASP A 103 4.84 22.03 -54.01
CA ASP A 103 5.79 22.86 -54.77
C ASP A 103 5.54 22.87 -56.29
N ILE A 104 4.42 22.30 -56.74
CA ILE A 104 4.07 22.14 -58.15
C ILE A 104 3.08 23.19 -58.64
N GLY A 105 3.26 23.64 -59.88
CA GLY A 105 2.31 24.47 -60.62
C GLY A 105 2.02 25.82 -59.95
N VAL A 106 0.80 26.30 -60.17
CA VAL A 106 0.30 27.57 -59.60
C VAL A 106 0.25 27.50 -58.07
N ALA A 107 -0.10 26.33 -57.50
CA ALA A 107 -0.17 26.11 -56.06
C ALA A 107 1.20 26.30 -55.38
N GLY A 108 2.27 25.76 -55.96
CA GLY A 108 3.62 25.92 -55.45
C GLY A 108 4.12 27.36 -55.44
N ARG A 109 3.77 28.15 -56.45
CA ARG A 109 4.07 29.59 -56.46
C ARG A 109 3.33 30.33 -55.35
N ILE A 110 2.07 29.99 -55.11
CA ILE A 110 1.25 30.61 -54.07
C ILE A 110 1.76 30.27 -52.68
N LEU A 111 2.09 29.00 -52.42
CA LEU A 111 2.65 28.55 -51.14
C LEU A 111 4.03 29.18 -50.88
N ALA A 112 4.88 29.28 -51.90
CA ALA A 112 6.21 29.87 -51.76
C ALA A 112 6.20 31.40 -51.56
N THR A 113 5.31 32.11 -52.25
CA THR A 113 5.28 33.58 -52.22
C THR A 113 4.31 34.15 -51.20
N GLY A 114 3.29 33.38 -50.82
CA GLY A 114 2.14 33.90 -50.12
C GLY A 114 1.52 35.06 -50.90
N ALA A 115 1.29 34.92 -52.19
CA ALA A 115 0.64 35.93 -53.01
C ALA A 115 -0.23 35.27 -54.09
N PRO A 116 -1.30 35.94 -54.56
CA PRO A 116 -2.04 35.49 -55.74
C PRO A 116 -1.10 35.27 -56.94
N PHE A 117 -1.36 34.22 -57.71
CA PHE A 117 -0.59 33.90 -58.91
C PHE A 117 -1.51 33.36 -60.00
N TRP A 118 -1.27 33.76 -61.25
CA TRP A 118 -2.06 33.30 -62.38
C TRP A 118 -1.23 33.12 -63.65
N VAL A 119 -1.73 32.29 -64.56
CA VAL A 119 -1.15 32.01 -65.88
C VAL A 119 -2.24 31.96 -66.95
N SER A 120 -1.96 32.50 -68.15
CA SER A 120 -2.88 32.44 -69.30
C SER A 120 -2.87 31.09 -70.02
N ASP A 121 -1.77 30.36 -69.91
CA ASP A 121 -1.55 29.05 -70.55
C ASP A 121 -0.75 28.17 -69.58
N TYR A 122 -1.46 27.33 -68.83
CA TYR A 122 -0.89 26.47 -67.80
C TYR A 122 0.05 25.43 -68.39
N LEU A 123 -0.34 24.73 -69.47
CA LEU A 123 0.50 23.68 -70.07
C LEU A 123 1.71 24.26 -70.83
N GLY A 124 1.61 25.50 -71.31
CA GLY A 124 2.68 26.20 -72.03
C GLY A 124 3.66 26.99 -71.16
N ASP A 125 3.37 27.24 -69.88
CA ASP A 125 4.22 28.08 -69.02
C ASP A 125 5.44 27.33 -68.47
N ALA A 126 6.63 27.63 -69.03
CA ALA A 126 7.91 27.04 -68.63
C ALA A 126 8.43 27.52 -67.27
N THR A 127 7.81 28.52 -66.64
CA THR A 127 8.20 29.05 -65.32
C THR A 127 7.60 28.27 -64.15
N LEU A 128 6.66 27.37 -64.43
CA LEU A 128 6.02 26.51 -63.44
C LEU A 128 6.76 25.18 -63.30
N LYS A 129 6.97 24.74 -62.05
CA LYS A 129 7.43 23.38 -61.79
C LYS A 129 6.29 22.40 -62.15
N ARG A 130 6.61 21.38 -62.93
CA ARG A 130 5.63 20.45 -63.53
C ARG A 130 5.58 19.13 -62.79
N ASP A 131 4.39 18.54 -62.72
CA ASP A 131 4.18 17.17 -62.27
C ASP A 131 3.42 16.40 -63.35
N PRO A 132 3.94 15.26 -63.87
CA PRO A 132 3.28 14.52 -64.93
C PRO A 132 1.86 14.05 -64.59
N GLY A 133 1.58 13.76 -63.31
CA GLY A 133 0.27 13.29 -62.85
C GLY A 133 -0.76 14.41 -62.86
N PHE A 134 -0.42 15.57 -62.30
CA PHE A 134 -1.30 16.73 -62.33
C PHE A 134 -1.46 17.31 -63.74
N ASP A 135 -0.41 17.29 -64.55
CA ASP A 135 -0.46 17.74 -65.95
C ASP A 135 -1.43 16.88 -66.78
N ALA A 136 -1.42 15.56 -66.58
CA ALA A 136 -2.37 14.66 -67.21
C ALA A 136 -3.82 14.92 -66.75
N ALA A 137 -4.02 15.21 -65.46
CA ALA A 137 -5.33 15.57 -64.93
C ALA A 137 -5.82 16.93 -65.48
N ALA A 138 -4.96 17.94 -65.53
CA ALA A 138 -5.26 19.26 -66.09
C ALA A 138 -5.55 19.19 -67.60
N ALA A 139 -4.78 18.40 -68.36
CA ALA A 139 -5.01 18.18 -69.78
C ALA A 139 -6.32 17.42 -70.04
N GLY A 140 -6.63 16.42 -69.21
CA GLY A 140 -7.89 15.67 -69.28
C GLY A 140 -9.13 16.53 -68.96
N GLU A 141 -8.99 17.54 -68.11
CA GLU A 141 -10.02 18.52 -67.79
C GLU A 141 -10.07 19.69 -68.80
N GLY A 142 -9.07 19.79 -69.67
CA GLY A 142 -8.94 20.83 -70.69
C GLY A 142 -8.49 22.20 -70.16
N LEU A 143 -7.84 22.25 -68.99
CA LEU A 143 -7.46 23.51 -68.34
C LEU A 143 -6.36 24.25 -69.10
N ALA A 144 -6.63 25.50 -69.44
CA ALA A 144 -5.74 26.40 -70.15
C ALA A 144 -5.30 27.59 -69.27
N ALA A 145 -6.20 28.35 -68.66
CA ALA A 145 -5.83 29.44 -67.76
C ALA A 145 -6.12 29.06 -66.30
N MET A 146 -5.30 29.55 -65.36
CA MET A 146 -5.49 29.26 -63.94
C MET A 146 -5.07 30.45 -63.08
N LEU A 147 -5.90 30.82 -62.11
CA LEU A 147 -5.62 31.78 -61.06
C LEU A 147 -5.80 31.07 -59.73
N GLY A 148 -4.83 31.23 -58.83
CA GLY A 148 -4.99 30.83 -57.44
C GLY A 148 -4.65 31.94 -56.47
N VAL A 149 -5.32 31.91 -55.32
CA VAL A 149 -5.11 32.81 -54.20
C VAL A 149 -4.86 31.99 -52.92
N PRO A 150 -3.98 32.46 -52.03
CA PRO A 150 -3.62 31.72 -50.81
C PRO A 150 -4.69 31.74 -49.73
N LEU A 151 -4.86 30.62 -49.04
CA LEU A 151 -5.52 30.52 -47.72
C LEU A 151 -4.47 30.73 -46.64
N ARG A 152 -4.65 31.72 -45.77
CA ARG A 152 -3.62 32.11 -44.79
C ARG A 152 -4.19 32.32 -43.39
N ASP A 153 -3.32 32.08 -42.43
CA ASP A 153 -3.50 32.52 -41.04
C ASP A 153 -2.23 33.25 -40.55
N LYS A 154 -2.09 33.38 -39.23
CA LYS A 154 -0.90 34.00 -38.62
C LYS A 154 0.38 33.16 -38.77
N ALA A 155 0.26 31.86 -38.99
CA ALA A 155 1.38 30.93 -39.10
C ALA A 155 1.89 30.80 -40.54
N GLY A 156 1.05 31.03 -41.54
CA GLY A 156 1.46 31.07 -42.94
C GLY A 156 0.36 30.72 -43.91
N VAL A 157 0.76 30.30 -45.12
CA VAL A 157 -0.16 29.81 -46.15
C VAL A 157 -0.34 28.31 -45.95
N PHE A 158 -1.59 27.86 -45.74
CA PHE A 158 -1.91 26.44 -45.49
C PHE A 158 -2.77 25.83 -46.59
N GLY A 159 -3.00 26.55 -47.68
CA GLY A 159 -3.78 26.08 -48.82
C GLY A 159 -4.01 27.17 -49.84
N ALA A 160 -4.85 26.91 -50.83
CA ALA A 160 -5.20 27.88 -51.85
C ALA A 160 -6.59 27.61 -52.46
N LEU A 161 -7.24 28.68 -52.91
CA LEU A 161 -8.47 28.65 -53.68
C LEU A 161 -8.14 29.01 -55.14
N PHE A 162 -8.68 28.24 -56.07
CA PHE A 162 -8.34 28.32 -57.49
C PHE A 162 -9.58 28.51 -58.35
N VAL A 163 -9.42 29.25 -59.43
CA VAL A 163 -10.29 29.24 -60.60
C VAL A 163 -9.47 28.86 -61.82
N ALA A 164 -10.05 28.07 -62.71
CA ALA A 164 -9.42 27.65 -63.95
C ALA A 164 -10.41 27.71 -65.11
N GLU A 165 -9.90 28.01 -66.30
CA GLU A 165 -10.65 28.06 -67.55
C GLU A 165 -10.14 27.06 -68.55
N ARG A 166 -11.01 26.60 -69.45
CA ARG A 166 -10.65 25.74 -70.59
C ARG A 166 -10.17 26.52 -71.81
N PHE A 167 -10.06 27.84 -71.71
CA PHE A 167 -9.53 28.73 -72.74
C PHE A 167 -8.48 29.69 -72.16
N SER A 168 -7.59 30.18 -73.03
CA SER A 168 -6.56 31.13 -72.60
C SER A 168 -7.17 32.50 -72.31
N ARG A 169 -6.92 33.04 -71.11
CA ARG A 169 -7.31 34.39 -70.71
C ARG A 169 -6.39 34.99 -69.67
N SER A 170 -6.47 36.30 -69.49
CA SER A 170 -5.87 37.01 -68.36
C SER A 170 -6.93 37.33 -67.31
N PHE A 171 -6.52 37.46 -66.05
CA PHE A 171 -7.40 37.76 -64.92
C PHE A 171 -7.27 39.22 -64.50
N ALA A 172 -8.39 39.92 -64.37
CA ALA A 172 -8.44 41.31 -63.93
C ALA A 172 -8.15 41.45 -62.42
N VAL A 173 -7.72 42.65 -62.00
CA VAL A 173 -7.41 42.92 -60.58
C VAL A 173 -8.65 42.72 -59.70
N GLU A 174 -9.83 43.04 -60.21
CA GLU A 174 -11.11 42.87 -59.53
C GLU A 174 -11.46 41.39 -59.32
N GLU A 175 -11.11 40.51 -60.27
CA GLU A 175 -11.32 39.06 -60.17
C GLU A 175 -10.38 38.46 -59.12
N VAL A 176 -9.10 38.87 -59.12
CA VAL A 176 -8.12 38.47 -58.10
C VAL A 176 -8.57 38.92 -56.71
N ALA A 177 -9.07 40.15 -56.58
CA ALA A 177 -9.56 40.69 -55.32
C ALA A 177 -10.81 39.93 -54.83
N LEU A 178 -11.74 39.60 -55.72
CA LEU A 178 -12.95 38.85 -55.39
C LEU A 178 -12.61 37.43 -54.93
N LEU A 179 -11.73 36.72 -55.65
CA LEU A 179 -11.32 35.37 -55.27
C LEU A 179 -10.55 35.38 -53.94
N SER A 180 -9.69 36.39 -53.74
CA SER A 180 -8.96 36.57 -52.47
C SER A 180 -9.93 36.76 -51.29
N ALA A 181 -11.02 37.52 -51.48
CA ALA A 181 -12.04 37.66 -50.45
C ALA A 181 -12.70 36.32 -50.09
N PHE A 182 -13.02 35.46 -51.07
CA PHE A 182 -13.54 34.11 -50.79
C PHE A 182 -12.52 33.23 -50.07
N ALA A 183 -11.25 33.33 -50.44
CA ALA A 183 -10.16 32.63 -49.79
C ALA A 183 -10.00 33.04 -48.32
N ASP A 184 -10.12 34.33 -48.00
CA ASP A 184 -10.09 34.81 -46.61
C ASP A 184 -11.23 34.20 -45.78
N HIS A 185 -12.44 34.09 -46.34
CA HIS A 185 -13.57 33.45 -45.66
C HIS A 185 -13.36 31.95 -45.43
N ALA A 186 -12.85 31.25 -46.45
CA ALA A 186 -12.54 29.83 -46.33
C ALA A 186 -11.43 29.58 -45.31
N ALA A 187 -10.43 30.46 -45.25
CA ALA A 187 -9.35 30.38 -44.28
C ALA A 187 -9.87 30.51 -42.84
N ILE A 188 -10.75 31.49 -42.59
CA ILE A 188 -11.40 31.68 -41.27
C ILE A 188 -12.19 30.43 -40.87
N ALA A 189 -12.98 29.86 -41.78
CA ALA A 189 -13.78 28.67 -41.50
C ALA A 189 -12.90 27.45 -41.11
N ILE A 190 -11.79 27.23 -41.83
CA ILE A 190 -10.86 26.14 -41.56
C ILE A 190 -10.14 26.34 -40.22
N VAL A 191 -9.66 27.56 -39.93
CA VAL A 191 -8.96 27.85 -38.67
C VAL A 191 -9.89 27.68 -37.47
N ASN A 192 -11.13 28.18 -37.56
CA ASN A 192 -12.11 28.03 -36.48
C ASN A 192 -12.45 26.56 -36.20
N ALA A 193 -12.58 25.75 -37.25
CA ALA A 193 -12.81 24.32 -37.12
C ALA A 193 -11.66 23.60 -36.39
N ARG A 194 -10.42 23.89 -36.79
CA ARG A 194 -9.21 23.32 -36.18
C ARG A 194 -9.12 23.69 -34.69
N LEU A 195 -9.31 24.97 -34.36
CA LEU A 195 -9.29 25.44 -32.98
C LEU A 195 -10.39 24.81 -32.12
N TYR A 196 -11.58 24.61 -32.68
CA TYR A 196 -12.68 23.97 -31.97
C TYR A 196 -12.41 22.49 -31.68
N ASP A 197 -11.89 21.74 -32.65
CA ASP A 197 -11.53 20.34 -32.47
C ASP A 197 -10.41 20.18 -31.43
N GLU A 198 -9.37 21.02 -31.49
CA GLU A 198 -8.30 21.06 -30.48
C GLU A 198 -8.85 21.34 -29.07
N SER A 199 -9.73 22.33 -28.92
CA SER A 199 -10.37 22.66 -27.65
C SER A 199 -11.21 21.49 -27.10
N ARG A 200 -11.95 20.78 -27.95
CA ARG A 200 -12.72 19.60 -27.55
C ARG A 200 -11.84 18.46 -27.08
N ARG A 201 -10.74 18.18 -27.78
CA ARG A 201 -9.78 17.14 -27.40
C ARG A 201 -9.14 17.47 -26.04
N ALA A 202 -8.66 18.70 -25.88
CA ALA A 202 -8.09 19.17 -24.61
C ALA A 202 -9.10 19.07 -23.46
N LEU A 203 -10.36 19.44 -23.68
CA LEU A 203 -11.42 19.32 -22.67
C LEU A 203 -11.71 17.86 -22.30
N ALA A 204 -11.70 16.94 -23.26
CA ALA A 204 -11.90 15.52 -23.01
C ALA A 204 -10.75 14.93 -22.16
N GLU A 205 -9.51 15.26 -22.49
CA GLU A 205 -8.33 14.85 -21.72
C GLU A 205 -8.38 15.38 -20.29
N VAL A 206 -8.68 16.67 -20.12
CA VAL A 206 -8.81 17.31 -18.81
C VAL A 206 -9.93 16.66 -18.00
N ARG A 207 -11.11 16.40 -18.60
CA ARG A 207 -12.22 15.70 -17.92
C ARG A 207 -11.82 14.30 -17.45
N GLN A 208 -11.15 13.53 -18.29
CA GLN A 208 -10.68 12.19 -17.92
C GLN A 208 -9.66 12.25 -16.76
N ALA A 209 -8.76 13.23 -16.77
CA ALA A 209 -7.84 13.46 -15.66
C ALA A 209 -8.58 13.85 -14.37
N TYR A 210 -9.56 14.76 -14.45
CA TYR A 210 -10.40 15.16 -13.32
C TYR A 210 -11.18 14.00 -12.73
N GLU A 211 -11.85 13.17 -13.55
CA GLU A 211 -12.60 12.01 -13.06
C GLU A 211 -11.70 10.99 -12.35
N THR A 212 -10.48 10.79 -12.86
CA THR A 212 -9.49 9.91 -12.23
C THR A 212 -9.04 10.44 -10.88
N MET A 213 -8.80 11.76 -10.80
CA MET A 213 -8.37 12.43 -9.57
C MET A 213 -9.48 12.47 -8.52
N GLU A 214 -10.72 12.72 -8.93
CA GLU A 214 -11.90 12.80 -8.07
C GLU A 214 -12.23 11.45 -7.42
N ARG A 215 -12.27 10.36 -8.19
CA ARG A 215 -12.47 9.00 -7.64
C ARG A 215 -11.39 8.64 -6.62
N SER A 216 -10.14 9.03 -6.91
CA SER A 216 -9.02 8.88 -6.00
C SER A 216 -9.25 9.64 -4.69
N SER A 217 -9.72 10.89 -4.77
CA SER A 217 -9.96 11.73 -3.60
C SER A 217 -11.07 11.17 -2.70
N GLN A 218 -12.19 10.74 -3.30
CA GLN A 218 -13.36 10.22 -2.57
C GLN A 218 -13.03 8.98 -1.73
N VAL A 219 -12.28 8.03 -2.28
CA VAL A 219 -11.83 6.83 -1.56
C VAL A 219 -10.91 7.21 -0.40
N HIS A 220 -9.98 8.14 -0.62
CA HIS A 220 -9.08 8.61 0.45
C HIS A 220 -9.86 9.31 1.57
N GLU A 221 -10.86 10.13 1.23
CA GLU A 221 -11.71 10.80 2.21
C GLU A 221 -12.55 9.79 3.02
N ALA A 222 -13.16 8.80 2.36
CA ALA A 222 -13.95 7.76 3.02
C ALA A 222 -13.11 6.94 4.01
N LEU A 223 -11.90 6.51 3.59
CA LEU A 223 -10.98 5.79 4.47
C LEU A 223 -10.46 6.68 5.61
N THR A 224 -10.17 7.95 5.35
CA THR A 224 -9.74 8.91 6.38
C THR A 224 -10.85 9.15 7.41
N ARG A 225 -12.11 9.19 6.97
CA ARG A 225 -13.27 9.32 7.85
C ARG A 225 -13.37 8.15 8.82
N VAL A 226 -13.11 6.92 8.37
CA VAL A 226 -13.04 5.73 9.24
C VAL A 226 -12.00 5.94 10.35
N VAL A 227 -10.80 6.42 10.01
CA VAL A 227 -9.74 6.70 10.99
C VAL A 227 -10.15 7.78 11.99
N LEU A 228 -10.74 8.88 11.51
CA LEU A 228 -11.13 10.02 12.36
C LEU A 228 -12.27 9.69 13.34
N HIS A 229 -13.17 8.77 12.97
CA HIS A 229 -14.25 8.32 13.85
C HIS A 229 -13.84 7.17 14.78
N GLY A 230 -12.54 6.82 14.82
CA GLY A 230 -12.02 5.77 15.68
C GLY A 230 -12.25 4.35 15.17
N GLY A 231 -12.61 4.18 13.89
CA GLY A 231 -12.70 2.87 13.25
C GLY A 231 -11.32 2.21 13.13
N GLY A 232 -11.29 0.88 13.23
CA GLY A 232 -10.11 0.05 13.10
C GLY A 232 -10.05 -0.70 11.77
N ALA A 233 -9.23 -1.75 11.73
CA ALA A 233 -9.04 -2.56 10.53
C ALA A 233 -10.32 -3.26 10.03
N ALA A 234 -11.25 -3.54 10.94
CA ALA A 234 -12.54 -4.14 10.66
C ALA A 234 -13.45 -3.26 9.80
N GLU A 235 -13.52 -1.96 10.12
CA GLU A 235 -14.33 -0.96 9.42
C GLU A 235 -13.74 -0.65 8.05
N VAL A 236 -12.41 -0.55 7.95
CA VAL A 236 -11.71 -0.38 6.67
C VAL A 236 -11.97 -1.58 5.76
N ALA A 237 -11.87 -2.80 6.28
CA ALA A 237 -12.14 -4.01 5.49
C ALA A 237 -13.62 -4.09 5.05
N ALA A 238 -14.57 -3.61 5.87
CA ALA A 238 -15.98 -3.56 5.50
C ALA A 238 -16.24 -2.56 4.36
N LEU A 239 -15.67 -1.35 4.45
CA LEU A 239 -15.76 -0.34 3.39
C LEU A 239 -15.17 -0.85 2.07
N LEU A 240 -14.03 -1.55 2.13
CA LEU A 240 -13.43 -2.14 0.92
C LEU A 240 -14.30 -3.23 0.29
N VAL A 241 -15.02 -4.02 1.09
CA VAL A 241 -15.98 -4.99 0.56
C VAL A 241 -17.19 -4.31 -0.07
N GLU A 242 -17.66 -3.19 0.48
CA GLU A 242 -18.75 -2.40 -0.08
C GLU A 242 -18.35 -1.76 -1.43
N GLU A 243 -17.15 -1.19 -1.50
CA GLU A 243 -16.63 -0.49 -2.68
C GLU A 243 -16.12 -1.42 -3.78
N LEU A 244 -15.38 -2.46 -3.42
CA LEU A 244 -14.71 -3.33 -4.39
C LEU A 244 -15.47 -4.64 -4.60
N GLY A 245 -16.25 -5.11 -3.63
CA GLY A 245 -16.86 -6.43 -3.62
C GLY A 245 -15.87 -7.55 -3.29
N GLY A 246 -16.36 -8.80 -3.25
CA GLY A 246 -15.55 -9.99 -2.98
C GLY A 246 -15.16 -10.15 -1.51
N ARG A 247 -13.97 -10.69 -1.25
CA ARG A 247 -13.45 -10.97 0.09
C ARG A 247 -12.22 -10.13 0.38
N VAL A 248 -12.22 -9.44 1.52
CA VAL A 248 -11.08 -8.68 2.02
C VAL A 248 -10.57 -9.33 3.30
N THR A 249 -9.27 -9.64 3.33
CA THR A 249 -8.59 -10.22 4.49
C THR A 249 -7.42 -9.32 4.88
N VAL A 250 -7.36 -8.92 6.14
CA VAL A 250 -6.17 -8.32 6.76
C VAL A 250 -5.43 -9.44 7.46
N VAL A 251 -4.12 -9.54 7.20
CA VAL A 251 -3.23 -10.50 7.86
C VAL A 251 -2.17 -9.76 8.67
N ASP A 252 -1.75 -10.36 9.77
CA ASP A 252 -0.66 -9.84 10.60
C ASP A 252 0.74 -10.09 10.00
N ARG A 253 1.78 -9.75 10.77
CA ARG A 253 3.19 -9.94 10.40
C ARG A 253 3.58 -11.41 10.19
N GLN A 254 2.86 -12.33 10.80
CA GLN A 254 3.05 -13.78 10.72
C GLN A 254 2.32 -14.37 9.50
N GLY A 255 1.45 -13.58 8.86
CA GLY A 255 0.60 -14.00 7.75
C GLY A 255 -0.69 -14.67 8.20
N GLU A 256 -1.05 -14.55 9.48
CA GLU A 256 -2.30 -15.06 10.03
C GLU A 256 -3.42 -14.03 9.85
N PRO A 257 -4.64 -14.45 9.47
CA PRO A 257 -5.76 -13.54 9.26
C PRO A 257 -6.25 -12.94 10.58
N THR A 258 -6.20 -11.61 10.69
CA THR A 258 -6.71 -10.85 11.84
C THR A 258 -8.12 -10.34 11.61
N VAL A 259 -8.44 -9.96 10.36
CA VAL A 259 -9.77 -9.50 9.96
C VAL A 259 -10.16 -10.15 8.65
N VAL A 260 -11.36 -10.70 8.58
CA VAL A 260 -11.96 -11.18 7.33
C VAL A 260 -13.33 -10.52 7.14
N ARG A 261 -13.56 -9.98 5.94
CA ARG A 261 -14.84 -9.45 5.49
C ARG A 261 -15.15 -10.02 4.12
N GLN A 262 -16.41 -10.33 3.86
CA GLN A 262 -16.83 -10.98 2.63
C GLN A 262 -18.17 -10.42 2.18
N GLY A 263 -18.26 -10.08 0.90
CA GLY A 263 -19.47 -9.65 0.24
C GLY A 263 -20.38 -10.82 -0.15
N PRO A 264 -21.51 -10.54 -0.81
CA PRO A 264 -22.54 -11.55 -1.13
C PRO A 264 -22.05 -12.69 -2.03
N ARG A 265 -21.07 -12.40 -2.91
CA ARG A 265 -20.38 -13.40 -3.73
C ARG A 265 -19.09 -13.80 -3.02
N GLY A 266 -19.13 -14.95 -2.36
CA GLY A 266 -17.98 -15.45 -1.61
C GLY A 266 -16.83 -15.87 -2.53
N ALA A 267 -15.65 -15.31 -2.32
CA ALA A 267 -14.40 -15.74 -2.95
C ALA A 267 -13.59 -16.68 -2.03
N ALA A 268 -12.91 -17.67 -2.63
CA ALA A 268 -12.02 -18.58 -1.91
C ALA A 268 -10.84 -17.79 -1.28
N PRO A 269 -10.31 -18.22 -0.12
CA PRO A 269 -9.11 -17.62 0.45
C PRO A 269 -7.86 -18.00 -0.36
N LEU A 270 -6.84 -17.13 -0.33
CA LEU A 270 -5.53 -17.44 -0.91
C LEU A 270 -4.76 -18.42 -0.01
N GLU A 271 -4.15 -19.44 -0.62
CA GLU A 271 -3.30 -20.39 0.11
C GLU A 271 -2.09 -19.73 0.78
N SER A 272 -1.73 -20.18 1.98
CA SER A 272 -0.72 -19.54 2.82
C SER A 272 0.65 -19.37 2.15
N ASP A 273 1.12 -20.34 1.37
CA ASP A 273 2.43 -20.27 0.70
C ASP A 273 2.45 -19.31 -0.50
N ARG A 274 1.31 -19.19 -1.20
CA ARG A 274 1.13 -18.23 -2.29
C ARG A 274 0.97 -16.83 -1.73
N MET A 275 0.21 -16.69 -0.64
CA MET A 275 0.07 -15.44 0.11
C MET A 275 1.44 -14.94 0.60
N ARG A 276 2.23 -15.79 1.24
CA ARG A 276 3.56 -15.40 1.75
C ARG A 276 4.49 -14.88 0.64
N ARG A 277 4.51 -15.54 -0.53
CA ARG A 277 5.27 -15.08 -1.70
C ARG A 277 4.78 -13.73 -2.20
N ALA A 278 3.47 -13.57 -2.39
CA ALA A 278 2.88 -12.33 -2.86
C ALA A 278 3.12 -11.15 -1.90
N ILE A 279 3.14 -11.39 -0.58
CA ILE A 279 3.48 -10.38 0.43
C ILE A 279 4.94 -9.94 0.29
N LEU A 280 5.87 -10.88 0.08
CA LEU A 280 7.28 -10.55 -0.12
C LEU A 280 7.49 -9.73 -1.40
N ASP A 281 6.82 -10.11 -2.49
CA ASP A 281 6.89 -9.39 -3.76
C ASP A 281 6.27 -7.99 -3.63
N SER A 282 5.15 -7.87 -2.94
CA SER A 282 4.49 -6.58 -2.69
C SER A 282 5.37 -5.67 -1.83
N ARG A 283 6.03 -6.22 -0.81
CA ARG A 283 6.99 -5.50 0.04
C ARG A 283 8.19 -4.99 -0.75
N ALA A 284 8.76 -5.81 -1.63
CA ALA A 284 9.93 -5.44 -2.42
C ALA A 284 9.63 -4.29 -3.40
N ASN A 285 8.42 -4.25 -3.95
CA ASN A 285 8.04 -3.28 -4.98
C ASN A 285 7.22 -2.09 -4.42
N GLY A 286 6.78 -2.16 -3.17
CA GLY A 286 5.88 -1.17 -2.55
C GLY A 286 4.52 -1.05 -3.24
N ARG A 287 4.09 -2.08 -3.97
CA ARG A 287 2.87 -2.08 -4.82
C ARG A 287 2.08 -3.36 -4.66
N SER A 288 0.82 -3.33 -5.10
CA SER A 288 -0.06 -4.49 -5.10
C SER A 288 0.36 -5.55 -6.13
N VAL A 289 0.33 -6.82 -5.71
CA VAL A 289 0.66 -7.98 -6.55
C VAL A 289 -0.62 -8.73 -6.89
N ILE A 290 -0.85 -9.02 -8.18
CA ILE A 290 -1.92 -9.93 -8.59
C ILE A 290 -1.41 -11.35 -8.55
N VAL A 291 -2.24 -12.23 -8.00
CA VAL A 291 -2.05 -13.66 -7.97
C VAL A 291 -3.19 -14.28 -8.76
N GLU A 292 -2.84 -14.91 -9.89
CA GLU A 292 -3.79 -15.52 -10.81
C GLU A 292 -4.48 -16.76 -10.19
N PRO A 293 -5.68 -17.13 -10.64
CA PRO A 293 -6.30 -18.38 -10.23
C PRO A 293 -5.42 -19.58 -10.61
N GLU A 294 -5.44 -20.63 -9.80
CA GLU A 294 -4.79 -21.88 -10.23
C GLU A 294 -5.52 -22.44 -11.45
N ALA A 295 -4.77 -22.68 -12.53
CA ALA A 295 -5.25 -23.50 -13.61
C ALA A 295 -5.55 -24.88 -13.00
N ALA A 296 -6.81 -25.32 -13.08
CA ALA A 296 -7.22 -26.64 -12.63
C ALA A 296 -6.28 -27.67 -13.24
N SER A 297 -5.37 -28.18 -12.43
CA SER A 297 -4.30 -29.07 -12.87
C SER A 297 -4.93 -30.43 -13.09
N GLY A 298 -5.45 -30.65 -14.30
CA GLY A 298 -5.95 -31.94 -14.76
C GLY A 298 -7.48 -32.08 -14.78
N ALA A 299 -8.15 -31.39 -15.71
CA ALA A 299 -9.35 -31.92 -16.34
C ALA A 299 -9.38 -31.41 -17.77
N GLY A 300 -9.39 -32.33 -18.74
CA GLY A 300 -9.53 -32.02 -20.14
C GLY A 300 -10.71 -31.08 -20.38
N GLN A 301 -10.51 -30.19 -21.35
CA GLN A 301 -11.48 -29.28 -21.94
C GLN A 301 -12.91 -29.87 -22.00
N VAL A 302 -13.72 -29.64 -20.96
CA VAL A 302 -15.17 -29.88 -21.02
C VAL A 302 -15.81 -28.54 -21.39
N THR A 303 -15.91 -28.30 -22.69
CA THR A 303 -16.82 -27.29 -23.23
C THR A 303 -18.20 -27.93 -23.36
N GLY A 304 -19.02 -27.79 -22.32
CA GLY A 304 -20.43 -28.22 -22.33
C GLY A 304 -21.19 -27.67 -21.12
N PRO A 305 -22.53 -27.49 -21.21
CA PRO A 305 -23.34 -26.80 -20.20
C PRO A 305 -23.67 -27.65 -18.96
N GLU A 306 -22.90 -28.71 -18.68
CA GLU A 306 -23.09 -29.63 -17.55
C GLU A 306 -21.88 -29.64 -16.61
N ALA A 307 -21.44 -28.46 -16.16
CA ALA A 307 -20.57 -28.37 -14.99
C ALA A 307 -21.41 -28.69 -13.74
N GLY A 308 -21.20 -29.87 -13.16
CA GLY A 308 -21.83 -30.26 -11.89
C GLY A 308 -21.48 -29.33 -10.71
N PRO A 309 -22.20 -29.45 -9.58
CA PRO A 309 -22.03 -28.57 -8.42
C PRO A 309 -20.73 -28.89 -7.66
N GLY A 310 -19.61 -28.42 -8.20
CA GLY A 310 -18.28 -28.62 -7.62
C GLY A 310 -17.13 -27.85 -8.30
N PHE A 311 -17.42 -27.02 -9.31
CA PHE A 311 -16.40 -26.15 -9.91
C PHE A 311 -16.20 -24.93 -9.00
N GLU A 312 -15.13 -24.92 -8.20
CA GLU A 312 -14.76 -23.70 -7.48
C GLU A 312 -14.41 -22.61 -8.52
N PRO A 313 -15.06 -21.43 -8.46
CA PRO A 313 -14.78 -20.37 -9.40
C PRO A 313 -13.33 -19.92 -9.27
N SER A 314 -12.63 -19.85 -10.41
CA SER A 314 -11.28 -19.32 -10.52
C SER A 314 -11.18 -17.96 -9.82
N THR A 315 -10.54 -17.93 -8.64
CA THR A 315 -10.46 -16.74 -7.80
C THR A 315 -9.15 -16.03 -8.04
N TRP A 316 -9.23 -14.74 -8.39
CA TRP A 316 -8.13 -13.82 -8.49
C TRP A 316 -7.85 -13.19 -7.14
N HIS A 317 -6.58 -13.01 -6.80
CA HIS A 317 -6.20 -12.32 -5.57
C HIS A 317 -5.33 -11.10 -5.84
N CYS A 318 -5.53 -10.03 -5.09
CA CYS A 318 -4.66 -8.86 -5.05
C CYS A 318 -4.11 -8.71 -3.64
N VAL A 319 -2.79 -8.75 -3.51
CA VAL A 319 -2.08 -8.71 -2.23
C VAL A 319 -1.29 -7.41 -2.14
N THR A 320 -1.49 -6.67 -1.06
CA THR A 320 -0.77 -5.44 -0.77
C THR A 320 -0.17 -5.50 0.62
N ALA A 321 1.15 -5.34 0.74
CA ALA A 321 1.83 -5.29 2.03
C ALA A 321 1.48 -4.00 2.80
N LEU A 322 1.30 -4.14 4.13
CA LEU A 322 1.14 -3.00 5.04
C LEU A 322 2.54 -2.51 5.43
N LEU A 323 3.00 -1.41 4.85
CA LEU A 323 4.38 -0.92 5.04
C LEU A 323 4.42 0.36 5.88
N ALA A 324 5.37 0.40 6.80
CA ALA A 324 5.75 1.58 7.58
C ALA A 324 7.26 1.77 7.50
N GLY A 325 7.71 2.65 6.59
CA GLY A 325 9.12 2.70 6.20
C GLY A 325 9.57 1.34 5.66
N ASP A 326 10.65 0.79 6.22
CA ASP A 326 11.18 -0.53 5.83
C ASP A 326 10.51 -1.72 6.56
N SER A 327 9.63 -1.43 7.53
CA SER A 327 8.95 -2.44 8.34
C SER A 327 7.65 -2.88 7.69
N SER A 328 7.45 -4.20 7.60
CA SER A 328 6.15 -4.79 7.25
C SER A 328 5.34 -5.03 8.52
N LEU A 329 4.08 -4.60 8.50
CA LEU A 329 3.11 -4.74 9.58
C LEU A 329 2.08 -5.84 9.31
N GLY A 330 2.13 -6.45 8.12
CA GLY A 330 1.18 -7.44 7.65
C GLY A 330 0.83 -7.24 6.19
N ALA A 331 -0.35 -7.67 5.76
CA ALA A 331 -0.85 -7.45 4.41
C ALA A 331 -2.36 -7.35 4.33
N LEU A 332 -2.84 -6.81 3.22
CA LEU A 332 -4.23 -6.71 2.83
C LEU A 332 -4.44 -7.54 1.56
N VAL A 333 -5.42 -8.44 1.57
CA VAL A 333 -5.70 -9.38 0.49
C VAL A 333 -7.14 -9.20 0.02
N LEU A 334 -7.32 -8.85 -1.25
CA LEU A 334 -8.61 -8.84 -1.94
C LEU A 334 -8.74 -10.11 -2.78
N SER A 335 -9.85 -10.83 -2.66
CA SER A 335 -10.11 -12.05 -3.45
C SER A 335 -11.45 -11.91 -4.18
N GLN A 336 -11.45 -12.14 -5.50
CA GLN A 336 -12.60 -11.88 -6.39
C GLN A 336 -12.66 -12.88 -7.55
N SER A 337 -13.84 -13.03 -8.15
CA SER A 337 -14.06 -13.94 -9.29
C SER A 337 -13.52 -13.42 -10.63
N ALA A 338 -13.02 -12.19 -10.68
CA ALA A 338 -12.49 -11.54 -11.88
C ALA A 338 -11.19 -10.81 -11.54
N GLU A 339 -10.36 -10.56 -12.55
CA GLU A 339 -9.10 -9.83 -12.38
C GLU A 339 -9.37 -8.40 -11.83
N PRO A 340 -8.72 -8.00 -10.72
CA PRO A 340 -8.89 -6.69 -10.12
C PRO A 340 -8.49 -5.55 -11.07
N ALA A 341 -9.43 -4.65 -11.35
CA ALA A 341 -9.16 -3.45 -12.15
C ALA A 341 -8.08 -2.55 -11.51
N THR A 342 -7.40 -1.73 -12.32
CA THR A 342 -6.37 -0.80 -11.85
C THR A 342 -6.85 0.12 -10.72
N SER A 343 -8.10 0.58 -10.77
CA SER A 343 -8.72 1.40 -9.71
C SER A 343 -8.88 0.64 -8.39
N ALA A 344 -9.22 -0.66 -8.44
CA ALA A 344 -9.33 -1.51 -7.26
C ALA A 344 -7.95 -1.72 -6.61
N ARG A 345 -6.90 -1.92 -7.42
CA ARG A 345 -5.51 -2.04 -6.96
C ARG A 345 -5.04 -0.77 -6.24
N GLN A 346 -5.26 0.40 -6.84
CA GLN A 346 -4.93 1.69 -6.23
C GLN A 346 -5.70 1.94 -4.92
N THR A 347 -6.98 1.53 -4.88
CA THR A 347 -7.81 1.60 -3.66
C THR A 347 -7.24 0.73 -2.55
N LEU A 348 -6.84 -0.50 -2.89
CA LEU A 348 -6.21 -1.45 -1.97
C LEU A 348 -4.87 -0.91 -1.43
N GLU A 349 -4.05 -0.28 -2.28
CA GLU A 349 -2.78 0.36 -1.90
C GLU A 349 -2.98 1.51 -0.91
N ARG A 350 -3.99 2.37 -1.12
CA ARG A 350 -4.31 3.46 -0.19
C ARG A 350 -4.85 2.93 1.14
N ALA A 351 -5.72 1.94 1.09
CA ALA A 351 -6.22 1.31 2.31
C ALA A 351 -5.10 0.61 3.10
N ALA A 352 -4.13 0.00 2.41
CA ALA A 352 -2.96 -0.58 3.05
C ALA A 352 -2.10 0.47 3.79
N GLN A 353 -1.92 1.67 3.21
CA GLN A 353 -1.22 2.77 3.90
C GLN A 353 -1.96 3.21 5.17
N ILE A 354 -3.28 3.33 5.09
CA ILE A 354 -4.11 3.72 6.24
C ILE A 354 -4.13 2.63 7.31
N LEU A 355 -4.25 1.37 6.93
CA LEU A 355 -4.13 0.23 7.84
C LEU A 355 -2.76 0.18 8.50
N ALA A 356 -1.68 0.46 7.76
CA ALA A 356 -0.34 0.52 8.36
C ALA A 356 -0.24 1.62 9.44
N LEU A 357 -0.82 2.80 9.21
CA LEU A 357 -0.89 3.86 10.22
C LEU A 357 -1.76 3.48 11.43
N LEU A 358 -2.89 2.81 11.20
CA LEU A 358 -3.75 2.31 12.28
C LEU A 358 -3.03 1.27 13.12
N THR A 359 -2.32 0.32 12.50
CA THR A 359 -1.51 -0.67 13.21
C THR A 359 -0.40 -0.01 14.01
N LEU A 360 0.33 0.97 13.44
CA LEU A 360 1.34 1.72 14.20
C LEU A 360 0.75 2.46 15.41
N LYS A 361 -0.41 3.10 15.24
CA LYS A 361 -1.09 3.79 16.33
C LYS A 361 -1.47 2.81 17.44
N GLN A 362 -1.99 1.64 17.08
CA GLN A 362 -2.36 0.59 18.04
C GLN A 362 -1.13 0.03 18.76
N ASP A 363 -0.07 -0.32 18.01
CA ASP A 363 1.21 -0.79 18.56
C ASP A 363 1.79 0.24 19.55
N ALA A 364 1.77 1.53 19.21
CA ALA A 364 2.28 2.59 20.08
C ALA A 364 1.45 2.75 21.37
N VAL A 365 0.12 2.57 21.30
CA VAL A 365 -0.75 2.59 22.50
C VAL A 365 -0.44 1.39 23.39
N VAL A 366 -0.32 0.20 22.82
CA VAL A 366 0.05 -1.02 23.57
C VAL A 366 1.43 -0.85 24.19
N GLU A 367 2.44 -0.40 23.44
CA GLU A 367 3.78 -0.14 23.98
C GLU A 367 3.79 0.92 25.08
N ALA A 368 2.98 1.98 24.96
CA ALA A 368 2.86 3.00 25.99
C ALA A 368 2.19 2.45 27.26
N GLU A 369 1.13 1.65 27.13
CA GLU A 369 0.48 0.98 28.26
C GLU A 369 1.42 0.00 28.96
N GLU A 370 2.15 -0.81 28.19
CA GLU A 370 3.16 -1.74 28.70
C GLU A 370 4.32 -1.01 29.38
N ARG A 371 4.80 0.11 28.84
CA ARG A 371 5.84 0.94 29.48
C ARG A 371 5.37 1.49 30.82
N VAL A 372 4.14 2.02 30.87
CA VAL A 372 3.55 2.52 32.13
C VAL A 372 3.35 1.37 33.13
N ARG A 373 3.04 0.15 32.68
CA ARG A 373 2.99 -1.03 33.55
C ARG A 373 4.37 -1.44 34.08
N GLY A 374 5.39 -1.46 33.23
CA GLY A 374 6.77 -1.71 33.65
C GLY A 374 7.24 -0.69 34.70
N GLU A 375 6.89 0.59 34.51
CA GLU A 375 7.11 1.65 35.52
C GLU A 375 6.39 1.34 36.84
N LEU A 376 5.13 0.89 36.81
CA LEU A 376 4.40 0.48 38.01
C LEU A 376 5.05 -0.73 38.72
N VAL A 377 5.55 -1.73 37.98
CA VAL A 377 6.31 -2.85 38.58
C VAL A 377 7.53 -2.31 39.33
N ALA A 378 8.33 -1.47 38.68
CA ALA A 378 9.50 -0.87 39.30
C ALA A 378 9.11 -0.05 40.55
N GLU A 379 8.08 0.78 40.47
CA GLU A 379 7.59 1.54 41.62
C GLU A 379 7.14 0.65 42.78
N PHE A 380 6.42 -0.45 42.52
CA PHE A 380 6.03 -1.40 43.57
C PHE A 380 7.21 -2.13 44.19
N ILE A 381 8.24 -2.48 43.41
CA ILE A 381 9.48 -3.06 43.93
C ILE A 381 10.24 -2.04 44.79
N LEU A 382 10.33 -0.78 44.35
CA LEU A 382 11.10 0.25 45.03
C LEU A 382 10.37 0.80 46.28
N ALA A 383 9.04 0.81 46.28
CA ALA A 383 8.23 1.37 47.36
C ALA A 383 8.15 0.45 48.59
N SER A 384 8.23 1.06 49.77
CA SER A 384 7.92 0.41 51.04
C SER A 384 6.42 0.52 51.33
N ARG A 385 5.88 -0.43 52.10
CA ARG A 385 4.51 -0.35 52.59
C ARG A 385 4.44 0.50 53.87
N PRO A 386 3.36 1.27 54.11
CA PRO A 386 2.19 1.46 53.24
C PRO A 386 2.55 2.22 51.95
N TYR A 387 1.91 1.85 50.84
CA TYR A 387 2.16 2.50 49.55
C TYR A 387 1.59 3.93 49.53
N PRO A 388 2.23 4.87 48.79
CA PRO A 388 1.67 6.20 48.58
C PRO A 388 0.30 6.14 47.91
N ASP A 389 -0.63 7.02 48.31
CA ASP A 389 -2.00 7.09 47.75
C ASP A 389 -2.00 7.26 46.22
N GLU A 390 -1.04 8.00 45.67
CA GLU A 390 -0.87 8.20 44.23
C GLU A 390 -0.51 6.90 43.47
N LEU A 391 0.22 5.98 44.12
CA LEU A 391 0.55 4.68 43.56
C LEU A 391 -0.66 3.74 43.63
N LEU A 392 -1.40 3.76 44.76
CA LEU A 392 -2.63 3.00 44.92
C LEU A 392 -3.70 3.41 43.90
N ALA A 393 -3.95 4.71 43.74
CA ALA A 393 -4.92 5.23 42.78
C ALA A 393 -4.59 4.85 41.32
N ARG A 394 -3.29 4.85 40.95
CA ARG A 394 -2.84 4.44 39.61
C ARG A 394 -3.00 2.94 39.35
N ALA A 395 -2.86 2.12 40.38
CA ALA A 395 -3.11 0.68 40.33
C ALA A 395 -4.62 0.36 40.26
N GLU A 396 -5.43 1.00 41.10
CA GLU A 396 -6.90 0.83 41.09
C GLU A 396 -7.51 1.23 39.73
N ALA A 397 -7.04 2.33 39.14
CA ALA A 397 -7.46 2.76 37.80
C ALA A 397 -7.18 1.71 36.69
N ARG A 398 -6.35 0.70 36.99
CA ARG A 398 -5.99 -0.40 36.09
C ARG A 398 -6.54 -1.75 36.55
N GLY A 399 -7.44 -1.76 37.54
CA GLY A 399 -8.04 -2.97 38.10
C GLY A 399 -7.04 -3.82 38.90
N LEU A 400 -5.92 -3.24 39.34
CA LEU A 400 -4.92 -3.92 40.17
C LEU A 400 -5.18 -3.59 41.64
N ASP A 401 -5.26 -4.62 42.48
CA ASP A 401 -5.24 -4.47 43.95
C ASP A 401 -3.86 -4.88 44.47
N PRO A 402 -2.95 -3.92 44.68
CA PRO A 402 -1.57 -4.23 45.08
C PRO A 402 -1.45 -4.79 46.50
N LEU A 403 -2.49 -4.65 47.33
CA LEU A 403 -2.51 -5.19 48.69
C LEU A 403 -2.80 -6.70 48.70
N ARG A 404 -3.46 -7.22 47.65
CA ARG A 404 -3.75 -8.65 47.48
C ARG A 404 -2.62 -9.45 46.82
N LEU A 405 -1.65 -8.78 46.21
CA LEU A 405 -0.48 -9.43 45.62
C LEU A 405 0.39 -10.03 46.73
N SER A 406 0.60 -11.34 46.66
CA SER A 406 1.22 -12.16 47.71
C SER A 406 2.47 -12.92 47.23
N VAL A 407 2.77 -12.91 45.94
CA VAL A 407 3.90 -13.64 45.35
C VAL A 407 4.65 -12.77 44.34
N VAL A 408 5.99 -12.79 44.43
CA VAL A 408 6.91 -12.25 43.43
C VAL A 408 7.52 -13.41 42.66
N LEU A 409 7.49 -13.34 41.34
CA LEU A 409 8.07 -14.31 40.43
C LEU A 409 9.19 -13.69 39.62
N VAL A 410 10.30 -14.42 39.48
CA VAL A 410 11.43 -14.08 38.63
C VAL A 410 11.56 -15.15 37.57
N ALA A 411 11.55 -14.76 36.30
CA ALA A 411 11.83 -15.65 35.18
C ALA A 411 13.15 -15.27 34.50
N GLU A 412 13.95 -16.28 34.18
CA GLU A 412 15.23 -16.12 33.50
C GLU A 412 15.33 -17.12 32.36
N CYS A 413 15.74 -16.64 31.18
CA CYS A 413 15.96 -17.46 30.00
C CYS A 413 17.25 -16.98 29.31
N PRO A 414 18.27 -17.83 29.12
CA PRO A 414 19.55 -17.41 28.52
C PRO A 414 19.41 -16.87 27.10
N SER A 415 18.40 -17.32 26.36
CA SER A 415 18.18 -16.98 24.95
C SER A 415 17.32 -15.73 24.74
N ILE A 416 16.71 -15.17 25.81
CA ILE A 416 15.72 -14.09 25.72
C ILE A 416 16.03 -12.99 26.70
N ARG A 417 15.92 -11.73 26.24
CA ARG A 417 16.11 -10.55 27.10
C ARG A 417 14.97 -10.43 28.12
N ALA A 418 15.29 -9.97 29.33
CA ALA A 418 14.33 -9.79 30.42
C ALA A 418 13.08 -8.98 30.02
N ALA A 419 13.21 -7.89 29.27
CA ALA A 419 12.07 -7.10 28.80
C ALA A 419 11.13 -7.88 27.87
N GLU A 420 11.66 -8.72 26.97
CA GLU A 420 10.83 -9.58 26.11
C GLU A 420 10.18 -10.70 26.94
N LEU A 421 10.90 -11.27 27.90
CA LEU A 421 10.35 -12.30 28.78
C LEU A 421 9.26 -11.71 29.71
N GLY A 422 9.43 -10.48 30.19
CA GLY A 422 8.42 -9.72 30.94
C GLY A 422 7.13 -9.52 30.15
N ARG A 423 7.23 -9.19 28.84
CA ARG A 423 6.06 -9.13 27.94
C ARG A 423 5.32 -10.46 27.82
N ARG A 424 6.04 -11.59 27.89
CA ARG A 424 5.42 -12.93 27.86
C ARG A 424 4.74 -13.30 29.18
N LEU A 425 5.18 -12.71 30.29
CA LEU A 425 4.57 -12.89 31.61
C LEU A 425 3.29 -12.06 31.79
N ASP A 426 3.14 -10.94 31.10
CA ASP A 426 2.00 -10.02 31.31
C ASP A 426 0.62 -10.68 31.11
N PRO A 427 0.36 -11.47 30.05
CA PRO A 427 -0.91 -12.19 29.91
C PRO A 427 -1.22 -13.12 31.10
N LEU A 428 -0.19 -13.85 31.57
CA LEU A 428 -0.30 -14.77 32.71
C LEU A 428 -0.54 -14.03 34.03
N ALA A 429 -0.03 -12.81 34.14
CA ALA A 429 -0.22 -11.96 35.30
C ALA A 429 -1.65 -11.42 35.34
N ARG A 430 -2.19 -10.97 34.20
CA ARG A 430 -3.57 -10.46 34.07
C ARG A 430 -4.60 -11.51 34.47
N GLU A 431 -4.43 -12.76 34.04
CA GLU A 431 -5.31 -13.88 34.42
C GLU A 431 -5.41 -14.07 35.93
N ARG A 432 -4.39 -13.64 36.67
CA ARG A 432 -4.28 -13.76 38.14
C ARG A 432 -4.46 -12.43 38.87
N GLY A 433 -4.97 -11.40 38.18
CA GLY A 433 -5.14 -10.05 38.75
C GLY A 433 -3.83 -9.39 39.17
N GLY A 434 -2.73 -9.77 38.53
CA GLY A 434 -1.38 -9.28 38.79
C GLY A 434 -0.81 -8.40 37.69
N ILE A 435 0.49 -8.13 37.79
CA ILE A 435 1.26 -7.30 36.85
C ILE A 435 2.62 -7.95 36.55
N ALA A 436 3.14 -7.79 35.34
CA ALA A 436 4.48 -8.23 34.98
C ALA A 436 5.27 -7.13 34.28
N GLY A 437 6.60 -7.28 34.23
CA GLY A 437 7.50 -6.31 33.62
C GLY A 437 8.95 -6.75 33.77
N ASP A 438 9.88 -5.82 33.57
CA ASP A 438 11.30 -6.04 33.88
C ASP A 438 11.81 -5.05 34.93
N PHE A 439 12.76 -5.49 35.74
CA PHE A 439 13.41 -4.66 36.74
C PHE A 439 14.84 -5.16 36.97
N GLU A 440 15.81 -4.25 36.90
CA GLU A 440 17.25 -4.55 37.07
C GLU A 440 17.73 -5.77 36.25
N GLY A 441 17.23 -5.91 35.02
CA GLY A 441 17.61 -6.99 34.11
C GLY A 441 16.99 -8.35 34.42
N SER A 442 15.99 -8.42 35.30
CA SER A 442 15.19 -9.62 35.60
C SER A 442 13.76 -9.45 35.08
N ALA A 443 13.18 -10.50 34.49
CA ALA A 443 11.76 -10.51 34.14
C ALA A 443 10.94 -10.87 35.38
N LEU A 444 10.01 -10.00 35.76
CA LEU A 444 9.26 -10.08 37.01
C LEU A 444 7.76 -10.20 36.78
N MET A 445 7.10 -10.85 37.74
CA MET A 445 5.66 -10.99 37.80
C MET A 445 5.21 -10.90 39.26
N LEU A 446 4.24 -10.03 39.55
CA LEU A 446 3.62 -9.85 40.86
C LEU A 446 2.18 -10.36 40.77
N VAL A 447 1.82 -11.37 41.58
CA VAL A 447 0.50 -12.00 41.53
C VAL A 447 -0.04 -12.32 42.92
N SER A 448 -1.36 -12.54 43.00
CA SER A 448 -2.01 -13.15 44.15
C SER A 448 -2.06 -14.67 43.95
N ALA A 449 -1.52 -15.42 44.91
CA ALA A 449 -1.55 -16.87 44.91
C ALA A 449 -1.41 -17.43 46.33
N ASP A 450 -2.08 -18.55 46.59
CA ASP A 450 -2.00 -19.28 47.86
C ASP A 450 -0.75 -20.19 47.90
N ASP A 451 -0.34 -20.73 46.75
CA ASP A 451 0.83 -21.61 46.62
C ASP A 451 1.79 -21.06 45.56
N ALA A 452 2.90 -20.49 46.04
CA ALA A 452 3.96 -19.96 45.19
C ALA A 452 4.62 -21.04 44.31
N ASP A 453 4.72 -22.28 44.78
CA ASP A 453 5.36 -23.37 44.03
C ASP A 453 4.46 -23.83 42.87
N ALA A 454 3.14 -23.92 43.12
CA ALA A 454 2.17 -24.25 42.08
C ALA A 454 2.20 -23.22 40.94
N VAL A 455 2.17 -21.93 41.26
CA VAL A 455 2.21 -20.87 40.24
C VAL A 455 3.53 -20.85 39.50
N ALA A 456 4.67 -21.05 40.18
CA ALA A 456 5.97 -21.14 39.52
C ALA A 456 6.02 -22.28 38.49
N ARG A 457 5.50 -23.46 38.84
CA ARG A 457 5.44 -24.63 37.94
C ARG A 457 4.53 -24.39 36.75
N GLU A 458 3.38 -23.76 36.96
CA GLU A 458 2.43 -23.45 35.90
C GLU A 458 3.01 -22.44 34.90
N VAL A 459 3.54 -21.31 35.40
CA VAL A 459 4.17 -20.28 34.57
C VAL A 459 5.35 -20.85 33.80
N HIS A 460 6.19 -21.67 34.45
CA HIS A 460 7.28 -22.37 33.78
C HIS A 460 6.78 -23.27 32.64
N ALA A 461 5.76 -24.10 32.87
CA ALA A 461 5.22 -24.99 31.85
C ALA A 461 4.70 -24.20 30.63
N THR A 462 4.03 -23.07 30.85
CA THR A 462 3.55 -22.21 29.78
C THR A 462 4.69 -21.56 29.00
N LEU A 463 5.69 -21.02 29.68
CA LEU A 463 6.85 -20.40 29.04
C LEU A 463 7.70 -21.43 28.28
N GLN A 464 7.92 -22.61 28.85
CA GLN A 464 8.69 -23.69 28.24
C GLN A 464 8.03 -24.19 26.95
N ALA A 465 6.70 -24.36 26.95
CA ALA A 465 5.94 -24.73 25.75
C ALA A 465 6.01 -23.66 24.65
N ALA A 466 5.98 -22.38 25.02
CA ALA A 466 6.03 -21.27 24.07
C ALA A 466 7.43 -21.02 23.50
N LEU A 467 8.47 -21.08 24.33
CA LEU A 467 9.82 -20.65 23.97
C LEU A 467 10.70 -21.78 23.44
N ARG A 468 10.40 -23.05 23.78
CA ARG A 468 11.22 -24.22 23.43
C ARG A 468 12.70 -24.05 23.82
N SER A 469 12.96 -23.34 24.91
CA SER A 469 14.28 -23.04 25.46
C SER A 469 14.23 -23.23 26.98
N PRO A 470 15.36 -23.55 27.66
CA PRO A 470 15.40 -23.64 29.12
C PRO A 470 14.95 -22.32 29.78
N VAL A 471 13.99 -22.42 30.71
CA VAL A 471 13.48 -21.28 31.47
C VAL A 471 13.44 -21.63 32.96
N LEU A 472 14.16 -20.85 33.76
CA LEU A 472 14.12 -20.94 35.21
C LEU A 472 13.11 -19.92 35.75
N VAL A 473 12.17 -20.38 36.55
CA VAL A 473 11.10 -19.59 37.15
C VAL A 473 11.12 -19.81 38.66
N VAL A 474 11.37 -18.74 39.42
CA VAL A 474 11.44 -18.78 40.88
C VAL A 474 10.41 -17.86 41.51
N ALA A 475 9.50 -18.44 42.29
CA ALA A 475 8.50 -17.69 43.05
C ALA A 475 8.91 -17.51 44.51
N ALA A 476 8.74 -16.30 45.05
CA ALA A 476 8.90 -16.01 46.47
C ALA A 476 7.59 -15.46 47.03
N PRO A 477 7.03 -16.06 48.10
CA PRO A 477 5.93 -15.45 48.83
C PRO A 477 6.38 -14.14 49.48
N VAL A 478 5.45 -13.21 49.62
CA VAL A 478 5.63 -11.95 50.34
C VAL A 478 5.22 -12.20 51.79
N ALA A 479 6.22 -12.29 52.66
CA ALA A 479 6.08 -12.87 54.00
C ALA A 479 5.21 -12.03 54.96
N GLU A 480 5.13 -10.71 54.77
CA GLU A 480 4.37 -9.82 55.65
C GLU A 480 3.73 -8.64 54.90
N ALA A 481 2.57 -8.19 55.37
CA ALA A 481 1.87 -7.03 54.81
C ALA A 481 2.66 -5.71 54.94
N ALA A 482 3.69 -5.65 55.80
CA ALA A 482 4.56 -4.48 56.01
C ALA A 482 5.85 -4.52 55.16
N VAL A 483 6.23 -5.70 54.67
CA VAL A 483 7.46 -5.90 53.88
C VAL A 483 7.13 -5.73 52.40
N GLY A 484 7.84 -4.82 51.73
CA GLY A 484 7.67 -4.57 50.29
C GLY A 484 8.16 -5.75 49.44
N PHE A 485 7.91 -5.71 48.12
CA PHE A 485 8.26 -6.80 47.21
C PHE A 485 9.77 -7.00 47.02
N ARG A 486 10.59 -5.98 47.33
CA ARG A 486 12.06 -6.01 47.13
C ARG A 486 12.75 -7.17 47.85
N GLU A 487 12.32 -7.48 49.07
CA GLU A 487 12.96 -8.53 49.87
C GLU A 487 12.69 -9.90 49.26
N SER A 488 11.42 -10.21 48.97
CA SER A 488 11.03 -11.44 48.27
C SER A 488 11.69 -11.56 46.89
N LEU A 489 11.80 -10.46 46.14
CA LEU A 489 12.54 -10.40 44.89
C LEU A 489 14.01 -10.79 45.08
N THR A 490 14.68 -10.23 46.08
CA THR A 490 16.09 -10.51 46.37
C THR A 490 16.27 -11.99 46.69
N VAL A 491 15.39 -12.58 47.50
CA VAL A 491 15.43 -14.01 47.83
C VAL A 491 15.18 -14.88 46.59
N ALA A 492 14.22 -14.52 45.73
CA ALA A 492 13.96 -15.23 44.48
C ALA A 492 15.17 -15.21 43.54
N GLN A 493 15.80 -14.06 43.32
CA GLN A 493 16.99 -13.93 42.48
C GLN A 493 18.20 -14.70 43.05
N ARG A 494 18.38 -14.71 44.37
CA ARG A 494 19.43 -15.51 45.02
C ARG A 494 19.17 -17.00 44.85
N CYS A 495 17.94 -17.43 45.04
CA CYS A 495 17.52 -18.81 44.82
C CYS A 495 17.75 -19.24 43.36
N GLY A 496 17.41 -18.40 42.37
CA GLY A 496 17.69 -18.67 40.96
C GLY A 496 19.19 -18.86 40.68
N ARG A 497 20.06 -18.03 41.29
CA ARG A 497 21.51 -18.18 41.18
C ARG A 497 22.03 -19.49 41.79
N VAL A 498 21.52 -19.88 42.96
CA VAL A 498 21.87 -21.18 43.59
C VAL A 498 21.44 -22.35 42.72
N LEU A 499 20.22 -22.32 42.17
CA LEU A 499 19.72 -23.36 41.27
C LEU A 499 20.61 -23.49 40.03
N ARG A 500 20.98 -22.38 39.40
CA ARG A 500 21.92 -22.39 38.26
C ARG A 500 23.29 -22.95 38.63
N ALA A 501 23.82 -22.62 39.81
CA ALA A 501 25.07 -23.18 40.31
C ALA A 501 25.01 -24.71 40.52
N LEU A 502 23.82 -25.25 40.82
CA LEU A 502 23.55 -26.69 40.90
C LEU A 502 23.28 -27.33 39.53
N GLY A 503 23.35 -26.58 38.42
CA GLY A 503 23.07 -27.07 37.07
C GLY A 503 21.59 -27.10 36.70
N VAL A 504 20.73 -26.41 37.47
CA VAL A 504 19.29 -26.33 37.20
C VAL A 504 18.99 -25.09 36.35
N GLU A 505 18.63 -25.33 35.09
CA GLU A 505 18.35 -24.25 34.12
C GLU A 505 16.90 -24.23 33.60
N ASP A 506 16.14 -25.31 33.76
CA ASP A 506 14.77 -25.45 33.22
C ASP A 506 13.81 -25.96 34.30
N ARG A 507 13.23 -25.05 35.09
CA ARG A 507 12.31 -25.43 36.18
C ARG A 507 11.45 -24.27 36.68
N GLY A 508 10.23 -24.59 37.14
CA GLY A 508 9.44 -23.74 38.02
C GLY A 508 9.51 -24.22 39.47
N THR A 509 9.92 -23.35 40.41
CA THR A 509 9.92 -23.67 41.85
C THR A 509 9.76 -22.43 42.72
N SER A 510 9.56 -22.63 44.03
CA SER A 510 9.48 -21.54 44.99
C SER A 510 10.65 -21.49 45.98
N THR A 511 10.84 -20.32 46.59
CA THR A 511 11.84 -20.11 47.63
C THR A 511 11.50 -20.81 48.95
N THR A 512 10.29 -21.35 49.13
CA THR A 512 9.97 -22.13 50.36
C THR A 512 10.76 -23.44 50.42
N ARG A 513 11.08 -24.03 49.25
CA ARG A 513 11.85 -25.28 49.16
C ARG A 513 13.36 -25.08 49.17
N TRP A 514 13.83 -23.91 48.73
CA TRP A 514 15.25 -23.63 48.44
C TRP A 514 15.83 -22.42 49.17
N GLY A 515 14.98 -21.56 49.73
CA GLY A 515 15.32 -20.23 50.20
C GLY A 515 16.37 -20.22 51.31
N MET A 516 16.36 -21.22 52.19
CA MET A 516 17.36 -21.33 53.26
C MET A 516 18.79 -21.48 52.72
N TYR A 517 18.98 -22.18 51.59
CA TYR A 517 20.29 -22.34 50.96
C TYR A 517 20.73 -21.04 50.28
N SER A 518 19.79 -20.28 49.72
CA SER A 518 20.06 -18.98 49.11
C SER A 518 20.50 -17.88 50.10
N LEU A 519 20.32 -18.11 51.40
CA LEU A 519 20.78 -17.23 52.47
C LEU A 519 22.17 -17.61 53.01
N VAL A 520 22.54 -18.88 52.92
CA VAL A 520 23.79 -19.43 53.47
C VAL A 520 24.93 -19.36 52.45
N PHE A 521 24.66 -19.54 51.15
CA PHE A 521 25.67 -19.53 50.11
C PHE A 521 25.73 -18.17 49.41
N ASP A 522 26.95 -17.64 49.22
CA ASP A 522 27.16 -16.40 48.48
C ASP A 522 26.88 -16.64 46.99
N PRO A 523 25.88 -15.97 46.41
CA PRO A 523 25.52 -16.15 45.01
C PRO A 523 26.57 -15.62 44.00
N HIS A 524 27.63 -14.96 44.46
CA HIS A 524 28.77 -14.55 43.62
C HIS A 524 29.89 -15.60 43.52
N ARG A 525 29.79 -16.69 44.29
CA ARG A 525 30.78 -17.78 44.30
C ARG A 525 30.12 -19.11 43.96
N SER A 526 29.51 -19.18 42.77
CA SER A 526 28.79 -20.36 42.27
C SER A 526 29.60 -21.67 42.30
N GLY A 527 30.93 -21.62 42.34
CA GLY A 527 31.80 -22.79 42.54
C GLY A 527 31.81 -23.34 43.97
N GLU A 528 31.61 -22.50 45.00
CA GLU A 528 31.72 -22.91 46.40
C GLU A 528 30.68 -23.94 46.82
N LEU A 529 29.51 -23.93 46.18
CA LEU A 529 28.47 -24.90 46.48
C LEU A 529 28.84 -26.30 45.98
N GLN A 530 29.34 -26.37 44.74
CA GLN A 530 29.78 -27.64 44.15
C GLN A 530 31.05 -28.14 44.82
N ASP A 531 31.97 -27.25 45.18
CA ASP A 531 33.15 -27.55 45.98
C ASP A 531 32.74 -28.05 47.37
N PHE A 532 31.77 -27.41 48.04
CA PHE A 532 31.26 -27.86 49.34
C PHE A 532 30.64 -29.27 49.27
N ILE A 533 29.81 -29.56 48.26
CA ILE A 533 29.27 -30.91 48.07
C ILE A 533 30.40 -31.90 47.78
N SER A 534 31.35 -31.54 46.93
CA SER A 534 32.48 -32.41 46.54
C SER A 534 33.42 -32.67 47.71
N ASP A 535 33.73 -31.67 48.54
CA ASP A 535 34.60 -31.80 49.70
C ASP A 535 33.97 -32.66 50.80
N ARG A 536 32.65 -32.55 50.98
CA ARG A 536 31.94 -33.22 52.08
C ARG A 536 31.40 -34.59 51.71
N LEU A 537 30.93 -34.76 50.47
CA LEU A 537 30.31 -36.00 49.99
C LEU A 537 31.04 -36.64 48.81
N GLY A 538 32.01 -35.99 48.17
CA GLY A 538 32.73 -36.51 47.00
C GLY A 538 33.22 -37.95 47.17
N PRO A 539 33.87 -38.32 48.29
CA PRO A 539 34.29 -39.70 48.52
C PRO A 539 33.13 -40.71 48.51
N LEU A 540 31.96 -40.34 49.03
CA LEU A 540 30.75 -41.17 48.99
C LEU A 540 30.13 -41.20 47.59
N ILE A 541 30.02 -40.06 46.91
CA ILE A 541 29.47 -39.95 45.56
C ILE A 541 30.30 -40.80 44.59
N GLU A 542 31.64 -40.71 44.65
CA GLU A 542 32.55 -41.53 43.86
C GLU A 542 32.46 -43.02 44.21
N TYR A 543 32.23 -43.35 45.48
CA TYR A 543 32.05 -44.73 45.91
C TYR A 543 30.75 -45.30 45.36
N ASP A 544 29.63 -44.58 45.51
CA ASP A 544 28.32 -44.94 44.97
C ASP A 544 28.37 -45.11 43.45
N ALA A 545 29.04 -44.21 42.73
CA ALA A 545 29.23 -44.32 41.29
C ALA A 545 30.04 -45.58 40.89
N ARG A 546 31.14 -45.88 41.59
CA ARG A 546 32.01 -47.03 41.28
C ARG A 546 31.40 -48.37 41.69
N ARG A 547 30.69 -48.42 42.81
CA ARG A 547 30.16 -49.66 43.40
C ARG A 547 28.68 -49.87 43.15
N ARG A 548 28.00 -48.93 42.49
CA ARG A 548 26.54 -48.91 42.28
C ARG A 548 25.79 -49.08 43.60
N THR A 549 26.22 -48.36 44.63
CA THR A 549 25.56 -48.29 45.94
C THR A 549 24.76 -47.00 46.08
N ASP A 550 24.05 -46.85 47.20
CA ASP A 550 23.22 -45.69 47.48
C ASP A 550 23.46 -45.19 48.93
N LEU A 551 24.73 -45.00 49.25
CA LEU A 551 25.17 -44.56 50.57
C LEU A 551 24.87 -43.08 50.80
N VAL A 552 24.93 -42.23 49.77
CA VAL A 552 24.56 -40.81 49.90
C VAL A 552 23.08 -40.67 50.25
N ALA A 553 22.16 -41.40 49.60
CA ALA A 553 20.75 -41.39 49.98
C ALA A 553 20.52 -42.01 51.37
N THR A 554 21.34 -43.00 51.74
CA THR A 554 21.29 -43.57 53.10
C THR A 554 21.65 -42.52 54.17
N VAL A 555 22.68 -41.70 53.92
CA VAL A 555 23.10 -40.60 54.81
C VAL A 555 22.04 -39.50 54.88
N ASP A 556 21.52 -39.09 53.74
CA ASP A 556 20.43 -38.11 53.64
C ASP A 556 19.20 -38.56 54.45
N ARG A 557 18.75 -39.80 54.24
CA ARG A 557 17.57 -40.34 54.91
C ARG A 557 17.78 -40.57 56.40
N TYR A 558 19.01 -40.91 56.80
CA TYR A 558 19.40 -41.00 58.21
C TYR A 558 19.25 -39.67 58.94
N PHE A 559 19.68 -38.56 58.33
CA PHE A 559 19.50 -37.23 58.93
C PHE A 559 18.03 -36.79 58.91
N ASP A 560 17.30 -36.99 57.81
CA ASP A 560 15.87 -36.66 57.70
C ASP A 560 15.01 -37.38 58.76
N CYS A 561 15.41 -38.60 59.15
CA CYS A 561 14.76 -39.37 60.21
C CYS A 561 15.19 -38.96 61.63
N GLY A 562 15.93 -37.86 61.79
CA GLY A 562 16.41 -37.39 63.09
C GLY A 562 17.47 -38.31 63.71
N ARG A 563 18.25 -39.03 62.87
CA ARG A 563 19.29 -39.99 63.29
C ARG A 563 18.74 -41.24 63.99
N VAL A 564 17.46 -41.54 63.79
CA VAL A 564 16.78 -42.73 64.35
C VAL A 564 16.89 -43.90 63.37
N LEU A 565 17.63 -44.95 63.73
CA LEU A 565 17.93 -46.09 62.85
C LEU A 565 16.69 -46.89 62.44
N THR A 566 15.73 -47.10 63.35
CA THR A 566 14.48 -47.85 63.06
C THR A 566 13.66 -47.16 61.99
N ARG A 567 13.40 -45.87 62.18
CA ARG A 567 12.69 -45.03 61.21
C ARG A 567 13.43 -44.94 59.87
N THR A 568 14.75 -44.81 59.91
CA THR A 568 15.58 -44.75 58.69
C THR A 568 15.49 -46.06 57.89
N ALA A 569 15.51 -47.21 58.56
CA ALA A 569 15.42 -48.52 57.92
C ALA A 569 14.04 -48.74 57.26
N GLU A 570 12.97 -48.30 57.94
CA GLU A 570 11.59 -48.33 57.43
C GLU A 570 11.44 -47.47 56.16
N GLU A 571 11.88 -46.22 56.20
CA GLU A 571 11.81 -45.25 55.09
C GLU A 571 12.67 -45.66 53.89
N LEU A 572 13.82 -46.29 54.12
CA LEU A 572 14.66 -46.84 53.04
C LEU A 572 14.21 -48.23 52.56
N HIS A 573 13.18 -48.81 53.18
CA HIS A 573 12.71 -50.18 52.91
C HIS A 573 13.82 -51.23 52.96
N VAL A 574 14.73 -51.12 53.93
CA VAL A 574 15.83 -52.07 54.15
C VAL A 574 15.76 -52.67 55.54
N HIS A 575 16.26 -53.90 55.69
CA HIS A 575 16.40 -54.49 57.02
C HIS A 575 17.42 -53.73 57.88
N MET A 576 17.20 -53.65 59.20
CA MET A 576 18.08 -52.96 60.16
C MET A 576 19.57 -53.33 60.00
N ASN A 577 19.88 -54.63 59.91
CA ASN A 577 21.25 -55.11 59.69
C ASN A 577 21.89 -54.58 58.40
N THR A 578 21.10 -54.33 57.36
CA THR A 578 21.58 -53.77 56.10
C THR A 578 21.86 -52.28 56.24
N LEU A 579 21.00 -51.54 56.96
CA LEU A 579 21.23 -50.14 57.28
C LEU A 579 22.53 -49.96 58.08
N VAL A 580 22.71 -50.74 59.15
CA VAL A 580 23.94 -50.69 59.97
C VAL A 580 25.18 -50.94 59.11
N LYS A 581 25.17 -51.97 58.26
CA LYS A 581 26.29 -52.25 57.32
C LYS A 581 26.57 -51.11 56.34
N ARG A 582 25.52 -50.41 55.86
CA ARG A 582 25.69 -49.23 55.00
C ARG A 582 26.31 -48.07 55.78
N LEU A 583 25.84 -47.84 57.00
CA LEU A 583 26.36 -46.80 57.89
C LEU A 583 27.81 -47.07 58.34
N ASP A 584 28.19 -48.32 58.62
CA ASP A 584 29.58 -48.72 58.87
C ASP A 584 30.47 -48.47 57.64
N ARG A 585 29.91 -48.66 56.44
CA ARG A 585 30.62 -48.34 55.19
C ARG A 585 30.84 -46.85 55.03
N VAL A 586 29.83 -46.04 55.40
CA VAL A 586 29.96 -44.58 55.44
C VAL A 586 31.03 -44.16 56.46
N ASP A 587 31.09 -44.79 57.64
CA ASP A 587 32.13 -44.54 58.65
C ASP A 587 33.53 -44.79 58.09
N ALA A 588 33.70 -45.85 57.28
CA ALA A 588 34.98 -46.16 56.65
C ALA A 588 35.38 -45.18 55.53
N ILE A 589 34.42 -44.53 54.87
CA ILE A 589 34.66 -43.63 53.73
C ILE A 589 34.86 -42.19 54.19
N LEU A 590 33.98 -41.68 55.05
CA LEU A 590 34.04 -40.29 55.54
C LEU A 590 34.87 -40.13 56.83
N GLY A 591 35.19 -41.24 57.51
CA GLY A 591 35.81 -41.28 58.83
C GLY A 591 34.76 -41.21 59.95
N GLY A 592 34.97 -41.94 61.04
CA GLY A 592 33.96 -42.16 62.10
C GLY A 592 33.43 -40.92 62.84
N GLN A 593 34.00 -39.74 62.60
CA GLN A 593 33.56 -38.47 63.19
C GLN A 593 32.48 -37.74 62.37
N TRP A 594 32.04 -38.27 61.22
CA TRP A 594 31.05 -37.59 60.38
C TRP A 594 29.67 -37.41 61.05
N ARG A 595 29.38 -38.17 62.13
CA ARG A 595 28.15 -38.06 62.93
C ARG A 595 28.26 -37.05 64.09
N GLU A 596 29.45 -36.53 64.36
CA GLU A 596 29.73 -35.61 65.46
C GLU A 596 29.67 -34.14 64.99
N GLN A 597 29.24 -33.23 65.86
CA GLN A 597 29.23 -31.80 65.53
C GLN A 597 30.67 -31.24 65.55
N PRO A 598 31.03 -30.30 64.64
CA PRO A 598 30.19 -29.63 63.64
C PRO A 598 30.03 -30.39 62.30
N ARG A 599 30.78 -31.47 62.09
CA ARG A 599 30.88 -32.18 60.81
C ARG A 599 29.57 -32.82 60.37
N ALA A 600 28.74 -33.26 61.32
CA ALA A 600 27.41 -33.78 61.06
C ALA A 600 26.51 -32.78 60.34
N LEU A 601 26.55 -31.50 60.74
CA LEU A 601 25.77 -30.44 60.11
C LEU A 601 26.25 -30.21 58.66
N GLU A 602 27.56 -30.18 58.43
CA GLU A 602 28.12 -29.99 57.09
C GLU A 602 27.70 -31.12 56.14
N ILE A 603 27.74 -32.38 56.61
CA ILE A 603 27.31 -33.55 55.83
C ILE A 603 25.80 -33.53 55.60
N GLU A 604 25.01 -33.15 56.60
CA GLU A 604 23.54 -33.04 56.48
C GLU A 604 23.14 -31.97 55.44
N VAL A 605 23.77 -30.79 55.47
CA VAL A 605 23.56 -29.74 54.46
C VAL A 605 23.99 -30.22 53.07
N ALA A 606 25.17 -30.83 52.95
CA ALA A 606 25.67 -31.34 51.67
C ALA A 606 24.77 -32.45 51.10
N ALA A 607 24.27 -33.35 51.94
CA ALA A 607 23.41 -34.48 51.52
C ALA A 607 22.07 -33.97 51.00
N ARG A 608 21.50 -32.98 51.70
CA ARG A 608 20.23 -32.39 51.30
C ARG A 608 20.35 -31.56 50.02
N LEU A 609 21.44 -30.80 49.85
CA LEU A 609 21.76 -30.10 48.60
C LEU A 609 21.96 -31.09 47.44
N HIS A 610 22.68 -32.18 47.66
CA HIS A 610 22.90 -33.20 46.65
C HIS A 610 21.60 -33.91 46.24
N ARG A 611 20.73 -34.25 47.20
CA ARG A 611 19.39 -34.79 46.92
C ARG A 611 18.59 -33.81 46.09
N LEU A 612 18.55 -32.55 46.50
CA LEU A 612 17.84 -31.50 45.82
C LEU A 612 18.33 -31.30 44.38
N ALA A 613 19.65 -31.36 44.12
CA ALA A 613 20.18 -31.33 42.76
C ALA A 613 19.75 -32.55 41.91
N ARG A 614 19.58 -33.73 42.54
CA ARG A 614 19.19 -34.97 41.86
C ARG A 614 17.68 -35.17 41.68
N GLU A 615 16.84 -34.54 42.50
CA GLU A 615 15.39 -34.44 42.26
C GLU A 615 15.05 -33.49 41.09
N VAL A 616 16.09 -32.88 40.49
CA VAL A 616 15.98 -31.88 39.44
C VAL A 616 16.49 -32.34 38.08
N VAL A 617 17.25 -33.43 38.03
CA VAL A 617 17.62 -34.17 36.80
C VAL A 617 16.76 -35.41 36.69
#